data_AF-A0A947BAN4-F1
#
_entry.id   AF-A0A947BAN4-F1
#
_cell.length_a   1.000
_cell.length_b   1.000
_cell.length_c   1.000
_cell.angle_alpha   90.00
_cell.angle_beta   90.00
_cell.angle_gamma   90.00
#
_symmetry.space_group_name_H-M   'P 1'
#
loop_
_entity.id
_entity.type
_entity.pdbx_description
1 polymer ?
#
loop_
_entity_poly.entity_id
_entity_poly.type
_entity_poly.pdbx_seq_one_letter_code
_entity_poly.pdbx_strand_id
1 'polypeptide(L)' 'LAVISFHSLEDRLVKRFIRAGSREVVPARGLPVMPHETPPPLVAVQKRPMRPSTEEIADNSRARSALLRVARKRC' A
#
# COMPACT_ATOMS: atom_id res chain seq x y z
N LEU A 1 -4.65 5.97 6.10
CA LEU A 1 -3.65 6.53 5.16
C LEU A 1 -4.18 6.36 3.74
N ALA A 2 -4.28 7.44 2.98
CA ALA A 2 -4.61 7.42 1.57
C ALA A 2 -3.59 8.28 0.82
N VAL A 3 -3.04 7.76 -0.28
CA VAL A 3 -2.02 8.44 -1.08
C VAL A 3 -2.35 8.30 -2.55
N ILE A 4 -2.32 9.43 -3.26
CA ILE A 4 -2.42 9.49 -4.73
C ILE A 4 -1.02 9.80 -5.26
N SER A 5 -0.56 9.01 -6.23
CA SER A 5 0.71 9.20 -6.91
C SER A 5 0.49 9.38 -8.40
N PHE A 6 1.28 10.24 -9.04
CA PHE A 6 1.13 10.54 -10.48
C PHE A 6 2.24 9.94 -11.33
N HIS A 7 3.33 9.50 -10.71
CA HIS A 7 4.45 8.88 -11.40
C HIS A 7 4.92 7.59 -10.73
N SER A 8 5.60 6.75 -11.51
CA SER A 8 5.95 5.38 -11.13
C SER A 8 6.91 5.30 -9.93
N LEU A 9 7.81 6.28 -9.77
CA LEU A 9 8.74 6.33 -8.64
C LEU A 9 8.02 6.56 -7.29
N GLU A 10 7.06 7.48 -7.25
CA GLU A 10 6.19 7.71 -6.08
C GLU A 10 5.40 6.45 -5.75
N ASP A 11 4.67 5.87 -6.73
CA ASP A 11 3.87 4.66 -6.51
C ASP A 11 4.71 3.52 -5.95
N ARG A 12 5.96 3.38 -6.44
CA ARG A 12 6.90 2.37 -5.96
C ARG A 12 7.31 2.59 -4.50
N LEU A 13 7.51 3.85 -4.08
CA LEU A 13 7.80 4.19 -2.67
C LEU A 13 6.59 3.89 -1.78
N VAL A 14 5.41 4.35 -2.16
CA VAL A 14 4.16 4.12 -1.41
C VAL A 14 3.87 2.62 -1.29
N LYS A 15 4.02 1.87 -2.38
CA LYS A 15 3.86 0.41 -2.39
C LYS A 15 4.82 -0.27 -1.42
N ARG A 16 6.09 0.13 -1.40
CA ARG A 16 7.09 -0.43 -0.48
C ARG A 16 6.78 -0.11 0.97
N PHE A 17 6.41 1.13 1.26
CA PHE A 17 6.02 1.57 2.60
C PHE A 17 4.83 0.77 3.14
N ILE A 18 3.73 0.69 2.39
CA ILE A 18 2.55 -0.07 2.80
C ILE A 18 2.90 -1.55 2.96
N ARG A 19 3.66 -2.15 2.04
CA ARG A 19 4.07 -3.55 2.12
C ARG A 19 4.94 -3.85 3.34
N ALA A 20 5.85 -2.94 3.69
CA ALA A 20 6.69 -3.08 4.87
C ALA A 20 5.84 -3.02 6.16
N GLY A 21 4.91 -2.07 6.25
CA GLY A 21 4.01 -1.96 7.40
C GLY A 21 2.91 -3.00 7.48
N SER A 22 2.67 -3.78 6.42
CA SER A 22 1.67 -4.87 6.35
C SER A 22 2.24 -6.28 6.41
N ARG A 23 3.57 -6.44 6.48
CA ARG A 23 4.20 -7.77 6.56
C ARG A 23 4.26 -8.24 8.01
N GLU A 24 3.84 -9.48 8.23
CA GLU A 24 4.12 -10.19 9.47
C GLU A 24 5.62 -10.50 9.55
N VAL A 25 6.19 -10.34 10.75
CA VAL A 25 7.56 -10.73 11.03
C VAL A 25 7.56 -12.25 11.17
N VAL A 26 8.00 -12.95 10.12
CA VAL A 26 8.17 -14.40 10.18
C VAL A 26 9.60 -14.70 10.65
N PRO A 27 9.80 -15.50 11.71
CA PRO A 27 11.13 -15.86 12.16
C PRO A 27 11.89 -16.64 11.08
N ALA A 28 13.22 -16.45 11.03
CA ALA A 28 14.07 -17.19 10.12
C ALA A 28 14.00 -18.70 10.43
N ARG A 29 14.00 -19.53 9.37
CA ARG A 29 13.87 -20.98 9.45
C ARG A 29 15.00 -21.55 10.33
N GLY A 30 14.66 -22.19 11.45
CA GLY A 30 15.61 -22.82 12.37
C GLY A 30 15.90 -22.06 13.68
N LEU A 31 15.29 -20.89 13.89
CA LEU A 31 15.36 -20.17 15.17
C LEU A 31 14.18 -20.55 16.08
N PRO A 32 14.37 -20.59 17.42
CA PRO A 32 13.27 -20.72 18.37
C PRO A 32 12.26 -19.59 18.13
N VAL A 33 10.97 -19.93 18.14
CA VAL A 33 9.86 -19.00 17.90
C VAL A 33 9.95 -17.86 18.91
N MET A 34 10.30 -16.65 18.45
CA MET A 34 10.29 -15.47 19.30
C MET A 34 8.84 -15.07 19.59
N PRO A 35 8.44 -14.88 20.85
CA PRO A 35 7.07 -14.55 21.21
C PRO A 35 6.82 -13.05 21.06
N HIS A 36 6.90 -12.52 19.85
CA HIS A 36 6.40 -11.17 19.58
C HIS A 36 5.63 -11.18 18.27
N GLU A 37 4.45 -11.78 18.34
CA GLU A 37 3.34 -11.68 17.38
C GLU A 37 2.78 -10.25 17.36
N THR A 38 3.63 -9.22 17.28
CA THR A 38 3.13 -7.86 17.13
C THR A 38 2.54 -7.78 15.73
N PRO A 39 1.19 -7.68 15.60
CA PRO A 39 0.58 -7.72 14.30
C PRO A 39 1.06 -6.50 13.50
N PRO A 40 1.19 -6.62 12.16
CA PRO A 40 1.63 -5.51 11.34
C PRO A 40 0.76 -4.27 11.58
N PRO A 41 1.37 -3.08 11.75
CA PRO A 41 0.65 -1.87 12.12
C PRO A 41 -0.27 -1.34 11.02
N LEU A 42 -0.07 -1.79 9.76
CA LEU A 42 -0.88 -1.40 8.62
C LEU A 42 -1.56 -2.60 7.98
N VAL A 43 -2.80 -2.40 7.54
CA VAL A 43 -3.52 -3.32 6.66
C VAL A 43 -3.75 -2.62 5.33
N ALA A 44 -3.18 -3.16 4.26
CA ALA A 44 -3.46 -2.69 2.90
C ALA A 44 -4.93 -2.98 2.55
N VAL A 45 -5.69 -1.95 2.15
CA VAL A 45 -7.11 -2.11 1.78
C VAL A 45 -7.24 -2.76 0.40
N GLN A 46 -6.27 -2.52 -0.49
CA GLN A 46 -6.24 -3.03 -1.86
C GLN A 46 -4.84 -3.52 -2.25
N LYS A 47 -4.79 -4.61 -3.03
CA LYS A 47 -3.52 -5.16 -3.56
C LYS A 47 -2.98 -4.35 -4.74
N ARG A 48 -3.88 -3.89 -5.62
CA ARG A 48 -3.57 -3.06 -6.80
C ARG A 48 -4.02 -1.63 -6.55
N PRO A 49 -3.30 -0.61 -7.05
CA PRO A 49 -3.76 0.77 -6.93
C PRO A 49 -5.09 0.94 -7.67
N MET A 50 -5.97 1.79 -7.15
CA MET A 50 -7.16 2.22 -7.87
C MET A 50 -6.76 3.22 -8.94
N ARG A 51 -7.36 3.07 -10.13
CA ARG A 51 -7.16 3.96 -11.28
C ARG A 51 -8.41 4.81 -11.47
N PRO A 52 -8.28 6.02 -12.02
CA PRO A 52 -9.43 6.85 -12.39
C PRO A 52 -10.31 6.13 -13.42
N SER A 53 -11.60 6.47 -13.44
CA SER A 53 -12.52 5.99 -14.47
C SER A 53 -12.33 6.75 -15.79
N THR A 54 -12.96 6.27 -16.86
CA THR A 54 -12.94 6.94 -18.17
C THR A 54 -13.61 8.31 -18.13
N GLU A 55 -14.70 8.44 -17.38
CA GLU A 55 -15.41 9.71 -17.18
C GLU A 55 -14.52 10.71 -16.43
N GLU A 56 -13.85 10.25 -15.37
CA GLU A 56 -12.94 11.07 -14.56
C GLU A 56 -11.75 11.61 -15.38
N ILE A 57 -11.25 10.81 -16.32
CA ILE A 57 -10.17 11.24 -17.23
C ILE A 57 -10.69 12.23 -18.27
N ALA A 58 -11.93 12.08 -18.73
CA ALA A 58 -12.54 13.00 -19.68
C ALA A 58 -12.76 14.38 -19.05
N ASP A 59 -13.25 14.41 -17.80
CA ASP A 59 -13.47 15.64 -17.05
C ASP A 59 -12.17 16.26 -16.55
N ASN A 60 -11.17 15.43 -16.22
CA ASN A 60 -9.86 15.87 -15.76
C ASN A 60 -8.73 15.05 -16.41
N SER A 61 -8.16 15.58 -17.49
CA SER A 61 -7.06 14.94 -18.21
C SER A 61 -5.82 14.67 -17.35
N ARG A 62 -5.58 15.46 -16.28
CA ARG A 62 -4.46 15.25 -15.35
C ARG A 62 -4.64 14.04 -14.44
N ALA A 63 -5.88 13.55 -14.28
CA ALA A 63 -6.17 12.36 -13.49
C ALA A 63 -5.64 11.08 -14.15
N ARG A 64 -5.40 11.06 -15.48
CA ARG A 64 -5.00 9.87 -16.26
C ARG A 64 -3.90 9.02 -15.63
N SER A 65 -2.91 9.64 -15.00
CA SER A 65 -1.78 8.94 -14.37
C SER A 65 -1.91 8.73 -12.86
N ALA A 66 -3.04 9.15 -12.26
CA ALA A 66 -3.29 9.01 -10.84
C ALA A 66 -3.43 7.54 -10.43
N LEU A 67 -2.72 7.18 -9.36
CA LEU A 67 -2.77 5.87 -8.73
C LEU A 67 -3.07 6.04 -7.25
N LEU A 68 -4.22 5.55 -6.80
CA LEU A 68 -4.64 5.63 -5.40
C LEU A 68 -4.30 4.35 -4.64
N ARG A 69 -3.61 4.48 -3.51
CA ARG A 69 -3.35 3.40 -2.55
C ARG A 69 -3.89 3.78 -1.17
N VAL A 70 -4.56 2.83 -0.53
CA VAL A 70 -5.16 3.00 0.79
C VAL A 70 -4.64 1.93 1.75
N ALA A 71 -4.25 2.36 2.95
CA ALA A 71 -3.90 1.51 4.06
C ALA A 71 -4.59 2.00 5.33
N ARG A 72 -5.10 1.05 6.11
CA ARG A 72 -5.73 1.26 7.42
C ARG A 72 -4.71 0.97 8.52
N LYS A 73 -4.68 1.79 9.57
CA LYS A 73 -3.93 1.46 10.79
C LYS A 73 -4.65 0.31 11.50
N ARG A 74 -3.92 -0.72 11.91
CA ARG A 74 -4.46 -1.78 12.75
C ARG A 74 -4.59 -1.21 14.17
N CYS A 75 -5.82 -1.14 14.68
CA CYS A 75 -6.11 -0.80 16.07
C CYS A 75 -6.01 -2.04 16.94
#